data_AF-A0A8T3MZJ6-F1
#
_entry.id   AF-A0A8T3MZJ6-F1
#
_cell.length_a   1.000
_cell.length_b   1.000
_cell.length_c   1.000
_cell.angle_alpha   90.00
_cell.angle_beta   90.00
_cell.angle_gamma   90.00
#
_symmetry.space_group_name_H-M   'P 1'
#
loop_
_entity.id
_entity.type
_entity.pdbx_description
1 polymer ?
#
loop_
_entity_poly.entity_id
_entity_poly.type
_entity_poly.pdbx_seq_one_letter_code
_entity_poly.pdbx_strand_id
1 'polypeptide(L)'
;VVCLTQPWTGGTDAGGVAFALAAAVCWGVYIVLTQHVGDEVAGLKSLAVSMPVAALVATIVAGPTTVGRLTPELVLVGLGLAILLPVVPFTLEFLALRRLTAAAFGTLMSLEPAFALLIGFIVLGQQPDALAVLGIACVVVAGIGAERTGGREAVVAPA
;
A
#
# COMPACT_ATOMS: atom_id res chain seq x y z
N VAL A 1 11.50 10.11 -4.48
CA VAL A 1 11.32 9.24 -5.69
C VAL A 1 12.57 9.21 -6.54
N VAL A 2 13.00 10.32 -7.17
CA VAL A 2 14.19 10.35 -8.04
C VAL A 2 15.47 9.84 -7.33
N CYS A 3 15.65 10.17 -6.04
CA CYS A 3 16.76 9.63 -5.23
C CYS A 3 16.64 8.13 -4.95
N LEU A 4 15.42 7.57 -4.91
CA LEU A 4 15.22 6.14 -4.67
C LEU A 4 15.37 5.32 -5.96
N THR A 5 14.94 5.88 -7.10
CA THR A 5 14.90 5.16 -8.38
C THR A 5 16.19 5.30 -9.19
N GLN A 6 17.12 6.16 -8.76
CA GLN A 6 18.45 6.39 -9.37
C GLN A 6 18.47 6.27 -10.91
N PRO A 7 17.64 7.05 -11.65
CA PRO A 7 17.44 6.84 -13.09
C PRO A 7 18.69 7.04 -13.95
N TRP A 8 19.78 7.56 -13.39
CA TRP A 8 21.07 7.76 -14.07
C TRP A 8 21.97 6.52 -14.09
N THR A 9 21.64 5.44 -13.38
CA THR A 9 22.49 4.21 -13.30
C THR A 9 22.06 3.11 -14.27
N GLY A 10 20.96 3.26 -15.02
CA GLY A 10 20.44 2.23 -15.94
C GLY A 10 19.72 2.80 -17.16
N GLY A 11 19.43 1.92 -18.14
CA GLY A 11 18.61 2.27 -19.30
C GLY A 11 17.11 2.26 -18.97
N THR A 12 16.35 3.18 -19.56
CA THR A 12 14.89 3.24 -19.38
C THR A 12 14.19 2.35 -20.40
N ASP A 13 13.57 1.26 -19.94
CA ASP A 13 12.66 0.45 -20.74
C ASP A 13 11.29 1.14 -20.87
N ALA A 14 10.87 1.44 -22.11
CA ALA A 14 9.61 2.12 -22.37
C ALA A 14 8.40 1.29 -21.91
N GLY A 15 8.50 -0.05 -21.95
CA GLY A 15 7.47 -0.95 -21.44
C GLY A 15 7.29 -0.81 -19.93
N GLY A 16 8.38 -0.92 -19.18
CA GLY A 16 8.39 -0.71 -17.73
C GLY A 16 7.88 0.67 -17.32
N VAL A 17 8.24 1.73 -18.04
CA VAL A 17 7.72 3.09 -17.80
C VAL A 17 6.20 3.15 -18.03
N ALA A 18 5.69 2.56 -19.11
CA ALA A 18 4.26 2.50 -19.37
C ALA A 18 3.51 1.73 -18.27
N PHE A 19 4.06 0.61 -17.79
CA PHE A 19 3.50 -0.13 -16.65
C PHE A 19 3.52 0.68 -15.35
N ALA A 20 4.59 1.41 -15.07
CA ALA A 20 4.68 2.27 -13.88
C ALA A 20 3.64 3.40 -13.92
N LEU A 21 3.43 4.03 -15.08
CA LEU A 21 2.39 5.04 -15.26
C LEU A 21 0.99 4.45 -15.13
N ALA A 22 0.73 3.29 -15.74
CA ALA A 22 -0.54 2.59 -15.59
C ALA A 22 -0.82 2.24 -14.12
N ALA A 23 0.18 1.73 -13.40
CA ALA A 23 0.07 1.44 -11.98
C ALA A 23 -0.22 2.70 -11.15
N ALA A 24 0.43 3.83 -11.45
CA ALA A 24 0.18 5.11 -10.79
C ALA A 24 -1.26 5.61 -11.02
N VAL A 25 -1.77 5.51 -12.26
CA VAL A 25 -3.16 5.86 -12.59
C VAL A 25 -4.13 4.95 -11.85
N CYS A 26 -3.92 3.63 -11.87
CA CYS A 26 -4.74 2.68 -11.13
C CYS A 26 -4.77 2.98 -9.63
N TRP A 27 -3.62 3.32 -9.03
CA TRP A 27 -3.52 3.71 -7.63
C TRP A 27 -4.30 4.99 -7.33
N GLY A 28 -4.18 6.01 -8.18
CA GLY A 28 -4.94 7.26 -8.03
C GLY A 28 -6.46 7.03 -8.11
N VAL A 29 -6.90 6.24 -9.09
CA VAL A 29 -8.32 5.85 -9.24
C VAL A 29 -8.79 5.03 -8.02
N TYR A 30 -7.98 4.09 -7.56
CA TYR A 30 -8.28 3.28 -6.36
C TYR A 30 -8.46 4.16 -5.12
N ILE A 31 -7.61 5.16 -4.90
CA ILE A 31 -7.73 6.08 -3.75
C ILE A 31 -9.07 6.82 -3.82
N VAL A 32 -9.39 7.44 -4.97
CA VAL A 32 -10.63 8.21 -5.13
C VAL A 32 -11.87 7.33 -4.97
N LEU A 33 -11.89 6.14 -5.58
CA LEU A 33 -13.01 5.21 -5.46
C LEU A 33 -13.15 4.68 -4.03
N THR A 34 -12.04 4.37 -3.36
CA THR A 34 -12.05 3.89 -1.97
C THR A 34 -12.54 4.96 -1.01
N GLN A 35 -12.22 6.23 -1.27
CA GLN A 35 -12.79 7.36 -0.53
C GLN A 35 -14.32 7.42 -0.69
N HIS A 36 -14.82 7.35 -1.92
CA HIS A 36 -16.27 7.36 -2.18
C HIS A 36 -16.98 6.17 -1.50
N VAL A 37 -16.45 4.96 -1.64
CA VAL A 37 -17.03 3.76 -1.01
C VAL A 37 -16.92 3.82 0.52
N GLY A 38 -15.85 4.38 1.06
CA GLY A 38 -15.63 4.53 2.50
C GLY A 38 -16.59 5.50 3.17
N ASP A 39 -17.03 6.54 2.45
CA ASP A 39 -18.05 7.48 2.94
C ASP A 39 -19.46 6.84 2.97
N GLU A 40 -19.74 5.84 2.12
CA GLU A 40 -21.04 5.16 2.04
C GLU A 40 -21.13 3.86 2.86
N VAL A 41 -20.03 3.11 3.02
CA VAL A 41 -20.01 1.77 3.61
C VAL A 41 -19.01 1.70 4.77
N ALA A 42 -19.53 1.76 6.00
CA ALA A 42 -18.71 1.67 7.19
C ALA A 42 -18.23 0.23 7.51
N GLY A 43 -16.96 0.12 7.88
CA GLY A 43 -16.37 -1.06 8.52
C GLY A 43 -15.98 -2.20 7.56
N LEU A 44 -15.88 -3.42 8.12
CA LEU A 44 -15.27 -4.59 7.47
C LEU A 44 -16.00 -5.09 6.20
N LYS A 45 -17.21 -4.58 5.94
CA LYS A 45 -18.04 -5.00 4.79
C LYS A 45 -17.41 -4.62 3.45
N SER A 46 -16.74 -3.47 3.37
CA SER A 46 -16.05 -3.03 2.14
C SER A 46 -14.89 -3.97 1.80
N LEU A 47 -14.09 -4.38 2.80
CA LEU A 47 -13.04 -5.39 2.62
C LEU A 47 -13.60 -6.75 2.21
N ALA A 48 -14.69 -7.19 2.84
CA ALA A 48 -15.30 -8.49 2.57
C ALA A 48 -15.79 -8.62 1.12
N VAL A 49 -16.17 -7.51 0.47
CA VAL A 49 -16.56 -7.50 -0.95
C VAL A 49 -15.35 -7.28 -1.86
N SER A 50 -14.47 -6.34 -1.52
CA SER A 50 -13.33 -5.99 -2.37
C SER A 50 -12.28 -7.10 -2.47
N MET A 51 -12.00 -7.85 -1.39
CA MET A 51 -11.00 -8.91 -1.42
C MET A 51 -11.37 -10.07 -2.36
N PRO A 52 -12.58 -10.64 -2.34
CA PRO A 52 -12.98 -11.65 -3.32
C PRO A 52 -12.97 -11.14 -4.76
N VAL A 53 -13.40 -9.89 -4.99
CA VAL A 53 -13.37 -9.28 -6.33
C VAL A 53 -11.92 -9.14 -6.80
N ALA A 54 -11.02 -8.63 -5.95
CA ALA A 54 -9.60 -8.53 -6.25
C ALA A 54 -8.99 -9.91 -6.53
N ALA A 55 -9.31 -10.93 -5.72
CA ALA A 55 -8.85 -12.30 -5.93
C ALA A 55 -9.34 -12.87 -7.27
N LEU A 56 -10.61 -12.65 -7.63
CA LEU A 56 -11.17 -13.10 -8.90
C LEU A 56 -10.49 -12.42 -10.09
N VAL A 57 -10.37 -11.09 -10.06
CA VAL A 57 -9.73 -10.32 -11.13
C VAL A 57 -8.26 -10.71 -11.28
N ALA A 58 -7.52 -10.81 -10.17
CA ALA A 58 -6.14 -11.27 -10.19
C ALA A 58 -6.01 -12.69 -10.75
N THR A 59 -6.94 -13.59 -10.40
CA THR A 59 -6.97 -14.96 -10.93
C THR A 59 -7.30 -14.99 -12.42
N ILE A 60 -8.20 -14.15 -12.92
CA ILE A 60 -8.51 -14.09 -14.35
C ILE A 60 -7.30 -13.59 -15.15
N VAL A 61 -6.62 -12.55 -14.64
CA VAL A 61 -5.50 -11.91 -15.34
C VAL A 61 -4.22 -12.75 -15.26
N ALA A 62 -3.85 -13.23 -14.07
CA ALA A 62 -2.59 -13.95 -13.84
C ALA A 62 -2.74 -15.48 -13.79
N GLY A 63 -3.97 -15.99 -13.65
CA GLY A 63 -4.22 -17.42 -13.54
C GLY A 63 -3.78 -18.25 -14.75
N PRO A 64 -3.98 -17.80 -16.01
CA PRO A 64 -3.53 -18.56 -17.19
C PRO A 64 -2.04 -18.91 -17.18
N THR A 65 -1.20 -18.05 -16.59
CA THR A 65 0.25 -18.27 -16.50
C THR A 65 0.69 -18.92 -15.20
N THR A 66 -0.13 -18.89 -14.15
CA THR A 66 0.26 -19.26 -12.78
C THR A 66 -0.41 -20.54 -12.27
N VAL A 67 -1.68 -20.79 -12.60
CA VAL A 67 -2.47 -21.90 -12.03
C VAL A 67 -1.87 -23.26 -12.35
N GLY A 68 -1.37 -23.46 -13.58
CA GLY A 68 -0.72 -24.71 -13.98
C GLY A 68 0.61 -25.00 -13.27
N ARG A 69 1.15 -24.04 -12.51
CA ARG A 69 2.41 -24.16 -11.76
C ARG A 69 2.19 -24.27 -10.24
N LEU A 70 0.93 -24.28 -9.78
CA LEU A 70 0.62 -24.36 -8.36
C LEU A 70 0.89 -25.77 -7.83
N THR A 71 1.75 -25.86 -6.81
CA THR A 71 1.91 -27.07 -6.00
C THR A 71 1.11 -26.93 -4.69
N PRO A 72 0.73 -28.03 -4.03
CA PRO A 72 0.05 -27.96 -2.73
C PRO A 72 0.83 -27.16 -1.69
N GLU A 73 2.16 -27.21 -1.73
CA GLU A 73 3.04 -26.41 -0.89
C GLU A 73 2.93 -24.90 -1.19
N LEU A 74 2.95 -24.50 -2.47
CA LEU A 74 2.77 -23.10 -2.86
C LEU A 74 1.39 -22.55 -2.46
N VAL A 75 0.35 -23.39 -2.52
CA VAL A 75 -0.98 -23.01 -2.03
C VAL A 75 -0.95 -22.79 -0.53
N LEU A 76 -0.30 -23.67 0.24
CA LEU A 76 -0.19 -23.52 1.69
C LEU A 76 0.59 -22.26 2.08
N VAL A 77 1.73 -22.01 1.43
CA VAL A 77 2.52 -20.78 1.61
C VAL A 77 1.70 -19.55 1.21
N GLY A 78 0.99 -19.62 0.08
CA GLY A 78 0.12 -18.55 -0.40
C GLY A 78 -1.01 -18.22 0.58
N LEU A 79 -1.62 -19.24 1.22
CA LEU A 79 -2.61 -19.05 2.28
C LEU A 79 -2.00 -18.38 3.52
N GLY A 80 -0.80 -18.83 3.93
CA GLY A 80 -0.08 -18.20 5.03
C GLY A 80 0.22 -16.72 4.75
N LEU A 81 0.72 -16.42 3.55
CA LEU A 81 0.97 -15.06 3.09
C LEU A 81 -0.32 -14.24 3.00
N ALA A 82 -1.42 -14.80 2.50
CA ALA A 82 -2.71 -14.11 2.44
C ALA A 82 -3.24 -13.74 3.84
N ILE A 83 -2.99 -14.56 4.84
CA ILE A 83 -3.35 -14.24 6.23
C ILE A 83 -2.43 -13.15 6.78
N LEU A 84 -1.11 -13.31 6.61
CA LEU A 84 -0.11 -12.45 7.23
C LEU A 84 0.02 -11.06 6.58
N LEU A 85 -0.21 -10.93 5.27
CA LEU A 85 0.04 -9.69 4.52
C LEU A 85 -1.20 -8.78 4.40
N PRO A 86 -2.33 -9.21 3.80
CA PRO A 86 -3.51 -8.34 3.76
C PRO A 86 -4.44 -8.55 4.97
N VAL A 87 -4.80 -9.79 5.34
CA VAL A 87 -5.90 -10.03 6.30
C VAL A 87 -5.58 -9.49 7.69
N VAL A 88 -4.44 -9.86 8.27
CA VAL A 88 -4.03 -9.42 9.61
C VAL A 88 -3.77 -7.91 9.62
N PRO A 89 -2.93 -7.34 8.73
CA PRO A 89 -2.65 -5.91 8.72
C PRO A 89 -3.88 -5.04 8.51
N PHE A 90 -4.76 -5.37 7.56
CA PHE A 90 -6.00 -4.62 7.38
C PHE A 90 -6.89 -4.71 8.62
N THR A 91 -7.02 -5.88 9.25
CA THR A 91 -7.81 -6.01 10.49
C THR A 91 -7.25 -5.13 11.61
N LEU A 92 -5.93 -5.10 11.78
CA LEU A 92 -5.26 -4.27 12.77
C LEU A 92 -5.40 -2.77 12.46
N GLU A 93 -5.29 -2.39 11.19
CA GLU A 93 -5.51 -1.03 10.71
C GLU A 93 -6.93 -0.56 11.02
N PHE A 94 -7.95 -1.36 10.71
CA PHE A 94 -9.33 -1.04 11.07
C PHE A 94 -9.53 -0.91 12.58
N LEU A 95 -8.87 -1.75 13.39
CA LEU A 95 -8.91 -1.63 14.84
C LEU A 95 -8.20 -0.36 15.34
N ALA A 96 -7.09 0.02 14.72
CA ALA A 96 -6.34 1.24 15.02
C ALA A 96 -7.16 2.49 14.70
N LEU A 97 -7.85 2.52 13.56
CA LEU A 97 -8.77 3.61 13.18
C LEU A 97 -9.92 3.81 14.17
N ARG A 98 -10.32 2.75 14.90
CA ARG A 98 -11.34 2.85 15.97
C ARG A 98 -10.78 3.40 17.29
N ARG A 99 -9.45 3.44 17.46
CA ARG A 99 -8.77 3.80 18.72
C ARG A 99 -7.94 5.08 18.62
N LEU A 100 -7.56 5.49 17.41
CA LEU A 100 -6.71 6.65 17.13
C LEU A 100 -7.49 7.71 16.35
N THR A 101 -7.07 8.96 16.47
CA THR A 101 -7.54 10.02 15.57
C THR A 101 -6.95 9.84 14.17
N ALA A 102 -7.63 10.34 13.13
CA ALA A 102 -7.13 10.25 11.75
C ALA A 102 -5.72 10.84 11.60
N ALA A 103 -5.44 11.98 12.23
CA ALA A 103 -4.11 12.60 12.21
C ALA A 103 -3.03 11.76 12.93
N ALA A 104 -3.37 11.12 14.06
CA ALA A 104 -2.43 10.22 14.75
C ALA A 104 -2.16 8.95 13.93
N PHE A 105 -3.19 8.41 13.26
CA PHE A 105 -3.03 7.27 12.37
C PHE A 105 -2.20 7.63 11.12
N GLY A 106 -2.50 8.74 10.44
CA GLY A 106 -1.77 9.18 9.25
C GLY A 106 -0.29 9.52 9.52
N THR A 107 0.01 10.09 10.69
CA THR A 107 1.41 10.31 11.10
C THR A 107 2.17 9.02 11.36
N LEU A 108 1.53 7.98 11.89
CA LEU A 108 2.14 6.64 12.02
C LEU A 108 2.36 5.98 10.66
N MET A 109 1.39 6.08 9.75
CA MET A 109 1.51 5.55 8.38
C MET A 109 2.64 6.25 7.60
N SER A 110 2.86 7.55 7.83
CA SER A 110 3.99 8.29 7.23
C SER A 110 5.36 7.73 7.61
N LEU A 111 5.47 6.94 8.68
CA LEU A 111 6.71 6.29 9.11
C LEU A 111 6.93 4.90 8.47
N GLU A 112 5.95 4.37 7.75
CA GLU A 112 6.06 3.05 7.09
C GLU A 112 7.32 2.91 6.23
N PRO A 113 7.73 3.91 5.40
CA PRO A 113 8.96 3.79 4.61
C PRO A 113 10.22 3.61 5.46
N ALA A 114 10.25 4.19 6.67
CA ALA A 114 11.38 4.05 7.58
C ALA A 114 11.43 2.64 8.19
N PHE A 115 10.28 2.07 8.57
CA PHE A 115 10.21 0.69 9.03
C PHE A 115 10.53 -0.31 7.92
N ALA A 116 10.03 -0.08 6.70
CA ALA A 116 10.36 -0.91 5.54
C ALA A 116 11.87 -0.96 5.30
N LEU A 117 12.55 0.19 5.37
CA LEU A 117 14.01 0.27 5.27
C LEU A 117 14.71 -0.50 6.39
N LEU A 118 14.28 -0.31 7.64
CA LEU A 118 14.88 -0.93 8.80
C LEU A 118 14.75 -2.46 8.76
N ILE A 119 13.57 -2.95 8.40
CA ILE A 119 13.32 -4.39 8.22
C ILE A 119 14.13 -4.92 7.04
N GLY A 120 14.19 -4.19 5.92
CA GLY A 120 15.06 -4.52 4.78
C GLY A 120 16.54 -4.64 5.17
N PHE A 121 17.03 -3.73 6.01
CA PHE A 121 18.39 -3.76 6.52
C PHE A 121 18.63 -4.94 7.47
N ILE A 122 17.75 -5.16 8.46
CA ILE A 122 17.94 -6.17 9.50
C ILE A 122 17.66 -7.58 9.01
N VAL A 123 16.53 -7.78 8.32
CA VAL A 123 16.02 -9.11 7.95
C VAL A 123 16.56 -9.57 6.60
N LEU A 124 16.60 -8.66 5.61
CA LEU A 124 17.09 -8.97 4.27
C LEU A 124 18.58 -8.66 4.09
N GLY A 125 19.24 -8.03 5.07
CA GLY A 125 20.67 -7.68 5.01
C GLY A 125 21.00 -6.63 3.95
N GLN A 126 20.02 -5.85 3.48
CA GLN A 126 20.22 -4.85 2.45
C GLN A 126 21.00 -3.66 3.01
N GLN A 127 22.14 -3.29 2.41
CA GLN A 127 22.86 -2.07 2.79
C GLN A 127 22.25 -0.86 2.07
N PRO A 128 21.52 0.04 2.78
CA PRO A 128 20.88 1.16 2.12
C PRO A 128 21.93 2.20 1.71
N ASP A 129 21.87 2.62 0.46
CA ASP A 129 22.66 3.74 -0.03
C ASP A 129 22.25 5.03 0.68
N ALA A 130 23.21 5.95 0.89
CA ALA A 130 22.99 7.21 1.59
C ALA A 130 21.89 8.05 0.92
N LEU A 131 21.80 7.99 -0.41
CA LEU A 131 20.78 8.69 -1.19
C LEU A 131 19.38 8.11 -0.96
N ALA A 132 19.27 6.80 -0.73
CA ALA A 132 18.01 6.14 -0.43
C ALA A 132 17.50 6.52 0.96
N VAL A 133 18.40 6.57 1.96
CA VAL A 133 18.08 7.04 3.31
C VAL A 133 17.57 8.48 3.27
N LEU A 134 18.24 9.36 2.54
CA LEU A 134 17.80 10.75 2.36
C LEU A 134 16.43 10.83 1.69
N GLY A 135 16.22 10.06 0.62
CA GLY A 135 14.95 9.99 -0.08
C GLY A 135 13.78 9.58 0.82
N ILE A 136 14.00 8.58 1.67
CA ILE A 136 13.02 8.12 2.66
C ILE A 136 12.77 9.19 3.72
N ALA A 137 13.82 9.83 4.25
CA ALA A 137 13.68 10.91 5.22
C ALA A 137 12.83 12.07 4.66
N CYS A 138 13.04 12.46 3.39
CA CYS A 138 12.22 13.47 2.73
C CYS A 138 10.74 13.05 2.62
N VAL A 139 10.46 11.80 2.26
CA VAL A 139 9.09 11.27 2.16
C VAL A 139 8.40 11.30 3.52
N VAL A 140 9.08 10.84 4.58
CA VAL A 140 8.56 10.82 5.94
C VAL A 140 8.24 12.24 6.43
N VAL A 141 9.17 13.19 6.25
CA VAL A 141 8.97 14.59 6.65
C VAL A 141 7.82 15.23 5.88
N ALA A 142 7.73 15.00 4.57
CA ALA A 142 6.63 15.50 3.75
C ALA A 142 5.28 14.92 4.18
N GLY A 143 5.22 13.62 4.49
CA GLY A 143 4.00 12.96 5.00
C GLY A 143 3.53 13.57 6.32
N ILE A 144 4.43 13.70 7.30
CA ILE A 144 4.12 14.35 8.59
C ILE A 144 3.64 15.80 8.38
N GLY A 145 4.25 16.54 7.46
CA GLY A 145 3.85 17.90 7.11
C GLY A 145 2.44 17.95 6.54
N ALA A 146 2.15 17.11 5.56
CA ALA A 146 0.84 17.01 4.90
C ALA A 146 -0.29 16.69 5.90
N GLU A 147 -0.06 15.74 6.80
CA GLU A 147 -1.04 15.34 7.84
C GLU A 147 -1.38 16.48 8.82
N ARG A 148 -0.41 17.36 9.13
CA ARG A 148 -0.64 18.51 10.02
C ARG A 148 -1.41 19.65 9.35
N THR A 149 -1.30 19.79 8.03
CA THR A 149 -1.99 20.82 7.24
C THR A 149 -3.30 20.34 6.62
N GLY A 150 -3.50 19.04 6.48
CA GLY A 150 -4.68 18.41 5.88
C GLY A 150 -5.86 18.25 6.85
N GLY A 151 -6.39 19.37 7.36
CA GLY A 151 -7.64 19.32 8.11
C GLY A 151 -8.82 19.02 7.18
N ARG A 152 -9.46 17.84 7.31
CA ARG A 152 -10.75 17.58 6.68
C ARG A 152 -11.81 18.45 7.37
N GLU A 153 -12.46 19.36 6.65
CA GLU A 153 -13.68 20.00 7.14
C GLU A 153 -14.73 18.89 7.36
N ALA A 154 -15.22 18.76 8.60
CA ALA A 154 -16.22 17.77 8.92
C ALA A 154 -17.51 18.09 8.15
N VAL A 155 -17.95 17.18 7.28
CA VAL A 155 -19.27 17.28 6.66
C VAL A 155 -20.31 17.20 7.78
N VAL A 156 -20.97 18.32 8.06
CA VAL A 156 -22.07 18.38 9.02
C VAL A 156 -23.23 17.56 8.47
N ALA A 157 -23.55 16.44 9.13
CA ALA A 157 -24.70 15.64 8.77
C ALA A 157 -25.99 16.48 8.93
N PRO A 158 -26.92 16.46 7.95
CA PRO A 158 -28.20 17.15 8.10
C PRO A 158 -29.03 16.48 9.22
N ALA A 159 -29.66 17.34 10.04
CA ALA A 159 -30.44 16.99 11.23
C ALA A 159 -31.78 16.30 10.91
#